data_AF-A0A7X7FRI5-F1
#
_entry.id   AF-A0A7X7FRI5-F1
#
_cell.length_a   1.000
_cell.length_b   1.000
_cell.length_c   1.000
_cell.angle_alpha   90.00
_cell.angle_beta   90.00
_cell.angle_gamma   90.00
#
_symmetry.space_group_name_H-M   'P 1'
#
loop_
_entity.id
_entity.type
_entity.pdbx_description
1 polymer ?
#
loop_
_entity_poly.entity_id
_entity_poly.type
_entity_poly.pdbx_seq_one_letter_code
_entity_poly.pdbx_strand_id
1 'polypeptide(L)'
;MSNWVKILVAVGLLALAVGLYALRTGNVNDITDRTDYNARLKCRECGNEFTAKLDTAVRAPFKCSSCGKMAAWKLWQCSQCGATFVPEPIGDPPHPPITAPCLKCGSSLTSQMLVKDE
;
A
#
# COMPACT_ATOMS: atom_id res chain seq x y z
N MET A 1 45.01 5.71 31.40
CA MET A 1 43.65 5.19 31.69
C MET A 1 43.80 3.73 32.13
N SER A 2 43.44 3.42 33.38
CA SER A 2 43.57 2.06 33.94
C SER A 2 42.76 1.05 33.13
N ASN A 3 43.24 -0.18 32.98
CA ASN A 3 42.54 -1.25 32.25
C ASN A 3 41.12 -1.48 32.82
N TRP A 4 40.95 -1.30 34.12
CA TRP A 4 39.65 -1.35 34.79
C TRP A 4 38.67 -0.27 34.31
N VAL A 5 39.16 0.94 34.03
CA VAL A 5 38.32 2.03 33.51
C VAL A 5 37.85 1.72 32.09
N LYS A 6 38.69 1.10 31.25
CA LYS A 6 38.30 0.67 29.89
C LYS A 6 37.23 -0.42 29.92
N ILE A 7 37.34 -1.37 30.84
CA ILE A 7 36.35 -2.44 31.02
C ILE A 7 35.00 -1.85 31.43
N LEU A 8 34.97 -0.93 32.41
CA LEU A 8 33.73 -0.29 32.85
C LEU A 8 33.05 0.51 31.74
N VAL A 9 33.82 1.24 30.93
CA VAL A 9 33.28 1.99 29.77
C VAL A 9 32.70 1.04 28.73
N ALA A 10 33.39 -0.06 28.41
CA ALA A 10 32.90 -1.05 27.45
C ALA A 10 31.58 -1.70 27.90
N VAL A 11 31.50 -2.08 29.19
CA VAL A 11 30.27 -2.66 29.77
C VAL A 11 29.13 -1.64 29.77
N GLY A 12 29.41 -0.37 30.13
CA GLY A 12 28.42 0.70 30.10
C GLY A 12 27.85 0.96 28.70
N LEU A 13 28.71 0.96 27.68
CA LEU A 13 28.29 1.12 26.28
C LEU A 13 27.43 -0.06 25.81
N LEU A 14 27.81 -1.29 26.17
CA LEU A 14 27.02 -2.49 25.83
C LEU A 14 25.65 -2.48 26.52
N ALA A 15 25.60 -2.14 27.81
CA ALA A 15 24.35 -2.03 28.55
C ALA A 15 23.44 -0.94 27.98
N LEU A 16 24.00 0.22 27.59
CA LEU A 16 23.25 1.29 26.94
C LEU A 16 22.72 0.85 25.57
N ALA A 17 23.53 0.15 24.76
CA ALA A 17 23.11 -0.37 23.47
C ALA A 17 21.96 -1.38 23.62
N VAL A 18 22.04 -2.29 24.60
CA VAL A 18 20.96 -3.25 24.91
C VAL A 18 19.70 -2.53 25.40
N GLY A 19 19.84 -1.54 26.27
CA GLY A 19 18.71 -0.75 26.75
C GLY A 19 18.02 0.02 25.63
N LEU A 20 18.78 0.68 24.74
CA LEU A 20 18.25 1.37 23.57
C LEU A 20 17.61 0.41 22.57
N TYR A 21 18.20 -0.77 22.36
CA TYR A 21 17.63 -1.81 21.51
C TYR A 21 16.28 -2.27 22.06
N ALA A 22 16.20 -2.61 23.35
CA ALA A 22 14.97 -3.05 24.00
C ALA A 22 13.85 -1.98 23.95
N LEU A 23 14.20 -0.71 24.20
CA LEU A 23 13.27 0.41 24.09
C LEU A 23 12.78 0.62 22.65
N ARG A 24 13.63 0.38 21.65
CA ARG A 24 13.26 0.50 20.23
C ARG A 24 12.43 -0.70 19.74
N THR A 25 12.67 -1.90 20.26
CA THR A 25 12.01 -3.12 19.77
C THR A 25 10.53 -3.24 20.14
N GLY A 26 10.04 -2.43 21.09
CA GLY A 26 8.63 -2.46 21.50
C GLY A 26 7.62 -2.03 20.44
N ASN A 27 8.06 -1.58 19.25
CA ASN A 27 7.16 -1.07 18.22
C ASN A 27 7.69 -1.19 16.79
N VAL A 28 8.50 -2.22 16.50
CA VAL A 28 9.05 -2.44 15.15
C VAL A 28 8.52 -3.74 14.58
N ASN A 29 7.68 -3.61 13.55
CA ASN A 29 7.12 -4.65 12.70
C ASN A 29 5.70 -5.13 13.04
N ASP A 30 4.76 -4.19 13.10
CA ASP A 30 3.35 -4.43 12.75
C ASP A 30 3.17 -4.51 11.20
N ILE A 31 4.16 -5.09 10.51
CA ILE A 31 4.10 -5.31 9.05
C ILE A 31 3.39 -6.64 8.75
N THR A 32 3.43 -7.59 9.70
CA THR A 32 2.81 -8.90 9.53
C THR A 32 1.30 -8.91 9.76
N ASP A 33 0.75 -7.95 10.50
CA ASP A 33 -0.68 -7.92 10.84
C ASP A 33 -1.50 -7.00 9.90
N ARG A 34 -0.85 -6.07 9.19
CA ARG A 34 -1.53 -5.16 8.26
C ARG A 34 -1.83 -5.85 6.92
N THR A 35 -2.92 -6.60 6.92
CA THR A 35 -3.46 -7.30 5.75
C THR A 35 -4.40 -6.43 4.92
N ASP A 36 -4.72 -5.23 5.39
CA ASP A 36 -5.66 -4.32 4.75
C ASP A 36 -5.01 -3.01 4.26
N TYR A 37 -5.62 -2.42 3.23
CA TYR A 37 -5.23 -1.14 2.66
C TYR A 37 -6.46 -0.41 2.12
N ASN A 38 -6.44 0.93 2.15
CA ASN A 38 -7.48 1.73 1.53
C ASN A 38 -7.14 2.03 0.07
N ALA A 39 -8.12 1.93 -0.82
CA ALA A 39 -7.96 2.26 -2.23
C ALA A 39 -9.19 2.97 -2.80
N ARG A 40 -8.97 3.84 -3.80
CA ARG A 40 -10.06 4.37 -4.62
C ARG A 40 -10.44 3.36 -5.69
N LEU A 41 -11.73 3.06 -5.76
CA LEU A 41 -12.33 2.15 -6.72
C LEU A 41 -13.32 2.89 -7.61
N LYS A 42 -13.52 2.38 -8.82
CA LYS A 42 -14.58 2.80 -9.73
C LYS A 42 -15.33 1.60 -10.26
N CYS A 43 -16.65 1.67 -10.23
CA CYS A 43 -17.52 0.66 -10.82
C CYS A 43 -17.58 0.82 -12.34
N ARG A 44 -17.29 -0.24 -13.09
CA ARG A 44 -17.43 -0.24 -14.55
C ARG A 44 -18.90 -0.27 -15.01
N GLU A 45 -19.82 -0.74 -14.17
CA GLU A 45 -21.24 -0.86 -14.50
C GLU A 45 -22.02 0.44 -14.27
N CYS A 46 -21.86 1.07 -13.10
CA CYS A 46 -22.61 2.28 -12.75
C CYS A 46 -21.75 3.56 -12.73
N GLY A 47 -20.44 3.45 -12.92
CA GLY A 47 -19.53 4.60 -12.91
C GLY A 47 -19.19 5.16 -11.53
N ASN A 48 -19.82 4.67 -10.45
CA ASN A 48 -19.61 5.20 -9.10
C ASN A 48 -18.16 5.04 -8.63
N GLU A 49 -17.59 6.11 -8.10
CA GLU A 49 -16.25 6.16 -7.50
C GLU A 49 -16.36 6.22 -5.98
N PHE A 50 -15.56 5.41 -5.27
CA PHE A 50 -15.62 5.32 -3.81
C PHE A 50 -14.30 4.82 -3.23
N THR A 51 -14.04 5.15 -1.96
CA THR A 51 -12.93 4.56 -1.19
C THR A 51 -13.41 3.28 -0.51
N ALA A 52 -12.59 2.25 -0.52
CA ALA A 52 -12.86 1.00 0.18
C ALA A 52 -11.62 0.52 0.93
N LYS A 53 -11.86 -0.04 2.12
CA LYS A 53 -10.88 -0.82 2.88
C LYS A 53 -10.85 -2.24 2.29
N LEU A 54 -9.70 -2.63 1.74
CA LEU A 54 -9.52 -3.87 1.01
C LEU A 54 -8.53 -4.76 1.73
N ASP A 55 -8.85 -6.05 1.80
CA ASP A 55 -7.93 -7.09 2.25
C ASP A 55 -7.03 -7.52 1.08
N THR A 56 -5.74 -7.72 1.34
CA THR A 56 -4.75 -8.21 0.38
C THR A 56 -5.08 -9.61 -0.18
N ALA A 57 -5.86 -10.41 0.55
CA ALA A 57 -6.35 -11.71 0.09
C ALA A 57 -7.47 -11.60 -0.96
N VAL A 58 -8.23 -10.48 -0.98
CA VAL A 58 -9.37 -10.29 -1.88
C VAL A 58 -8.90 -9.72 -3.22
N ARG A 59 -9.28 -10.40 -4.31
CA ARG A 59 -8.93 -10.00 -5.68
C ARG A 59 -10.09 -9.27 -6.37
N ALA A 60 -9.74 -8.40 -7.30
CA ALA A 60 -10.70 -7.72 -8.16
C ALA A 60 -11.40 -8.73 -9.11
N PRO A 61 -12.64 -8.45 -9.57
CA PRO A 61 -13.43 -7.24 -9.27
C PRO A 61 -14.02 -7.24 -7.86
N PHE A 62 -14.24 -6.04 -7.31
CA PHE A 62 -14.82 -5.83 -5.97
C PHE A 62 -16.32 -5.49 -6.06
N LYS A 63 -17.02 -5.67 -4.94
CA LYS A 63 -18.42 -5.27 -4.80
C LYS A 63 -18.55 -3.75 -4.85
N CYS A 64 -19.42 -3.23 -5.71
CA CYS A 64 -19.74 -1.81 -5.75
C CYS A 64 -20.64 -1.42 -4.57
N SER A 65 -20.29 -0.34 -3.86
CA SER A 65 -21.10 0.21 -2.77
C SER A 65 -22.45 0.80 -3.22
N SER A 66 -22.56 1.20 -4.49
CA SER A 66 -23.76 1.83 -5.04
C SER A 66 -24.72 0.81 -5.67
N CYS A 67 -24.25 -0.02 -6.60
CA CYS A 67 -25.12 -0.95 -7.33
C CYS A 67 -25.04 -2.41 -6.85
N GLY A 68 -24.14 -2.73 -5.92
CA GLY A 68 -23.99 -4.08 -5.35
C GLY A 68 -23.33 -5.13 -6.26
N LYS A 69 -23.07 -4.82 -7.54
CA LYS A 69 -22.43 -5.73 -8.51
C LYS A 69 -20.92 -5.90 -8.24
N MET A 70 -20.38 -7.06 -8.60
CA MET A 70 -18.94 -7.36 -8.60
C MET A 70 -18.25 -6.77 -9.83
N ALA A 71 -18.18 -5.44 -9.90
CA ALA A 71 -17.69 -4.71 -11.07
C ALA A 71 -16.83 -3.49 -10.71
N ALA A 72 -16.40 -3.37 -9.46
CA ALA A 72 -15.51 -2.29 -9.03
C ALA A 72 -14.04 -2.67 -9.20
N TRP A 73 -13.26 -1.75 -9.73
CA TRP A 73 -11.84 -1.93 -10.01
C TRP A 73 -11.04 -0.75 -9.46
N LYS A 74 -9.76 -0.98 -9.18
CA LYS A 74 -8.87 0.08 -8.66
C LYS A 74 -8.76 1.22 -9.67
N LEU A 75 -8.91 2.45 -9.17
CA LEU A 75 -8.72 3.65 -9.96
C LEU A 75 -7.23 3.95 -10.06
N TRP A 76 -6.79 4.35 -11.25
CA TRP A 76 -5.42 4.74 -11.54
C TRP A 76 -5.39 6.24 -11.82
N GLN A 77 -4.25 6.87 -11.51
CA GLN A 77 -3.98 8.25 -11.87
C GLN A 77 -2.71 8.33 -12.72
N CYS A 78 -2.73 9.19 -13.73
CA CYS A 78 -1.53 9.55 -14.48
C CYS A 78 -0.81 10.70 -13.79
N SER A 79 0.45 10.52 -13.43
CA SER A 79 1.29 11.56 -12.82
C SER A 79 1.63 12.68 -13.80
N GLN A 80 1.57 12.43 -15.11
CA GLN A 80 1.92 13.43 -16.13
C GLN A 80 0.76 14.39 -16.44
N CYS A 81 -0.47 13.90 -16.55
CA CYS A 81 -1.63 14.74 -16.94
C CYS A 81 -2.75 14.81 -15.90
N GLY A 82 -2.61 14.11 -14.76
CA GLY A 82 -3.58 14.07 -13.67
C GLY A 82 -4.84 13.26 -13.96
N ALA A 83 -5.00 12.71 -15.17
CA ALA A 83 -6.20 11.96 -15.54
C ALA A 83 -6.36 10.70 -14.70
N THR A 84 -7.60 10.44 -14.25
CA THR A 84 -7.97 9.21 -13.56
C THR A 84 -8.70 8.25 -14.51
N PHE A 85 -8.42 6.96 -14.38
CA PHE A 85 -9.01 5.94 -15.26
C PHE A 85 -8.93 4.55 -14.62
N VAL A 86 -9.67 3.59 -15.19
CA VAL A 86 -9.59 2.17 -14.82
C VAL A 86 -9.00 1.41 -16.02
N PRO A 87 -7.81 0.81 -15.90
CA PRO A 87 -7.25 -0.02 -16.97
C PRO A 87 -8.14 -1.22 -17.29
N GLU A 88 -8.14 -1.66 -18.55
CA GLU A 88 -8.81 -2.90 -18.95
C GLU A 88 -8.18 -4.10 -18.23
N PRO A 89 -8.99 -5.00 -17.65
CA PRO A 89 -8.49 -6.26 -17.11
C PRO A 89 -7.86 -7.11 -18.21
N ILE A 90 -6.83 -7.86 -17.84
CA ILE A 90 -6.11 -8.76 -18.74
C ILE A 90 -6.15 -10.20 -18.20
N GLY A 91 -5.93 -11.17 -19.07
CA GLY A 91 -5.84 -12.59 -18.70
C GLY A 91 -7.18 -13.30 -18.49
N ASP A 92 -7.09 -14.62 -18.30
CA ASP A 92 -8.19 -15.50 -17.92
C ASP A 92 -7.71 -16.39 -16.74
N PRO A 93 -8.20 -16.18 -15.50
CA PRO A 93 -9.26 -15.25 -15.12
C PRO A 93 -8.83 -13.76 -15.18
N PRO A 94 -9.79 -12.81 -15.38
CA PRO A 94 -9.48 -11.40 -15.48
C PRO A 94 -8.79 -10.84 -14.24
N HIS A 95 -7.65 -10.17 -14.44
CA HIS A 95 -6.89 -9.54 -13.37
C HIS A 95 -6.42 -8.12 -13.79
N PRO A 96 -6.12 -7.23 -12.83
CA PRO A 96 -5.58 -5.92 -13.17
C PRO A 96 -4.22 -6.06 -13.87
N PRO A 97 -3.90 -5.20 -14.85
CA PRO A 97 -2.58 -5.18 -15.45
C PRO A 97 -1.53 -4.66 -14.46
N ILE A 98 -0.29 -5.13 -14.60
CA ILE A 98 0.84 -4.66 -13.78
C ILE A 98 1.20 -3.22 -14.16
N THR A 99 1.14 -2.90 -15.45
CA THR A 99 1.38 -1.56 -16.01
C THR A 99 0.28 -1.24 -17.02
N ALA A 100 -0.13 0.02 -17.08
CA ALA A 100 -1.12 0.49 -18.06
C ALA A 100 -0.77 1.92 -18.51
N PRO A 101 -0.63 2.20 -19.81
CA PRO A 101 -0.44 3.55 -20.27
C PRO A 101 -1.68 4.40 -19.98
N CYS A 102 -1.48 5.70 -19.79
CA CYS A 102 -2.57 6.64 -19.59
C CYS A 102 -3.47 6.67 -20.83
N LEU A 103 -4.76 6.41 -20.65
CA LEU A 103 -5.76 6.42 -21.73
C LEU A 103 -5.98 7.81 -22.34
N LYS A 104 -5.49 8.88 -21.69
CA LYS A 104 -5.62 10.27 -22.17
C LYS A 104 -4.38 10.76 -22.92
N CYS A 105 -3.17 10.49 -22.43
CA CYS A 105 -1.93 11.04 -22.98
C CYS A 105 -0.87 10.00 -23.37
N GLY A 106 -1.13 8.71 -23.19
CA GLY A 106 -0.20 7.63 -23.54
C GLY A 106 0.99 7.42 -22.59
N SER A 107 1.16 8.27 -21.58
CA SER A 107 2.25 8.17 -20.60
C SER A 107 2.23 6.85 -19.83
N SER A 108 3.40 6.26 -19.58
CA SER A 108 3.57 5.10 -18.69
C SER A 108 3.66 5.47 -17.21
N LEU A 109 3.71 6.76 -16.87
CA LEU A 109 3.76 7.25 -15.50
C LEU A 109 2.37 7.24 -14.86
N THR A 110 1.89 6.04 -14.56
CA THR A 110 0.57 5.80 -13.97
C THR A 110 0.69 4.97 -12.71
N SER A 111 -0.19 5.20 -11.74
CA SER A 111 -0.16 4.51 -10.46
C SER A 111 -1.58 4.22 -9.96
N GLN A 112 -1.71 3.16 -9.17
CA GLN A 112 -2.95 2.86 -8.44
C GLN A 112 -3.17 3.89 -7.34
N MET A 113 -4.40 4.38 -7.21
CA MET A 113 -4.77 5.35 -6.19
C MET A 113 -5.04 4.66 -4.85
N LEU A 114 -3.97 4.42 -4.09
CA LEU A 114 -4.06 4.01 -2.69
C LEU A 114 -4.37 5.23 -1.82
N VAL A 115 -5.19 5.04 -0.80
CA VAL A 115 -5.54 6.09 0.16
C VAL A 115 -4.74 5.82 1.43
N LYS A 116 -4.06 6.85 1.93
CA LYS A 116 -3.33 6.75 3.20
C LYS A 116 -4.35 6.64 4.33
N ASP A 117 -4.07 5.77 5.30
CA ASP A 117 -4.82 5.73 6.55
C ASP A 117 -4.62 7.08 7.27
N GLU A 118 -5.73 7.78 7.54
CA GLU A 118 -5.78 9.05 8.28
C GLU A 118 -5.46 8.86 9.77
#